data_AF-A0A101IYD3-F1
#
_entry.id   AF-A0A101IYD3-F1
#
_cell.length_a   1.000
_cell.length_b   1.000
_cell.length_c   1.000
_cell.angle_alpha   90.00
_cell.angle_beta   90.00
_cell.angle_gamma   90.00
#
_symmetry.space_group_name_H-M   'P 1'
#
loop_
_entity.id
_entity.type
_entity.pdbx_description
1 polymer ?
#
loop_
_entity_poly.entity_id
_entity_poly.type
_entity_poly.pdbx_seq_one_letter_code
_entity_poly.pdbx_strand_id
1 'polypeptide(L)'
;MGFGSSFARDWTISKTSRFFGKNRIADPLLARLADDPSPEIRDAVTRHTYSLGQEHGAGFRERVQAEDVLTIVESFLITIGVPYDRKGTTQITIRTDFTIPADHPLCTPVIAGAYLRGLLAGLLPDWISEETDGEIRYSGRNK
;
A
#
# COMPACT_ATOMS: atom_id res chain seq x y z
N MET A 1 -8.14 3.38 51.45
CA MET A 1 -8.64 2.35 50.52
C MET A 1 -9.13 3.03 49.25
N GLY A 2 -8.44 2.91 48.11
CA GLY A 2 -8.72 3.68 46.89
C GLY A 2 -8.40 2.94 45.58
N PHE A 3 -8.52 1.61 45.55
CA PHE A 3 -8.11 0.77 44.41
C PHE A 3 -9.21 0.50 43.36
N GLY A 4 -10.44 1.01 43.55
CA GLY A 4 -11.57 0.70 42.67
C GLY A 4 -11.75 1.59 41.44
N SER A 5 -11.20 2.82 41.42
CA SER A 5 -11.46 3.80 40.36
C SER A 5 -10.40 3.82 39.24
N SER A 6 -9.14 3.46 39.53
CA SER A 6 -8.07 3.46 38.52
C SER A 6 -8.31 2.41 37.45
N PHE A 7 -8.64 1.16 37.83
CA PHE A 7 -8.82 0.09 36.84
C PHE A 7 -9.97 0.36 35.86
N ALA A 8 -11.12 0.84 36.35
CA ALA A 8 -12.24 1.20 35.50
C ALA A 8 -11.89 2.36 34.56
N ARG A 9 -11.13 3.35 35.05
CA ARG A 9 -10.62 4.47 34.24
C ARG A 9 -9.60 4.00 33.20
N ASP A 10 -8.62 3.20 33.59
CA ASP A 10 -7.55 2.69 32.71
C ASP A 10 -8.12 1.77 31.64
N TRP A 11 -9.10 0.94 31.99
CA TRP A 11 -9.85 0.13 31.04
C TRP A 11 -10.67 0.98 30.06
N THR A 12 -11.30 2.06 30.55
CA THR A 12 -12.03 3.02 29.70
C THR A 12 -11.09 3.77 28.77
N ILE A 13 -9.93 4.23 29.25
CA ILE A 13 -8.89 4.87 28.43
C ILE A 13 -8.39 3.90 27.37
N SER A 14 -8.08 2.65 27.74
CA SER A 14 -7.64 1.60 26.80
C SER A 14 -8.67 1.30 25.71
N LYS A 15 -9.97 1.27 26.05
CA LYS A 15 -11.04 1.08 25.07
C LYS A 15 -11.23 2.30 24.18
N THR A 16 -11.25 3.49 24.76
CA THR A 16 -11.50 4.74 24.04
C THR A 16 -10.32 5.19 23.19
N SER A 17 -9.07 4.94 23.60
CA SER A 17 -7.88 5.27 22.79
C SER A 17 -7.85 4.51 21.46
N ARG A 18 -8.31 3.25 21.44
CA ARG A 18 -8.49 2.46 20.21
C ARG A 18 -9.51 3.10 19.26
N PHE A 19 -10.52 3.77 19.81
CA PHE A 19 -11.48 4.57 19.04
C PHE A 19 -10.91 5.88 18.51
N PHE A 20 -9.76 6.35 18.99
CA PHE A 20 -9.08 7.56 18.50
C PHE A 20 -7.83 7.25 17.65
N GLY A 21 -7.68 6.01 17.17
CA GLY A 21 -6.58 5.61 16.31
C GLY A 21 -6.47 6.52 15.07
N LYS A 22 -5.23 6.86 14.68
CA LYS A 22 -4.94 7.81 13.58
C LYS A 22 -5.67 7.47 12.28
N ASN A 23 -5.83 6.18 12.00
CA ASN A 23 -6.47 5.65 10.80
C ASN A 23 -7.99 5.89 10.77
N ARG A 24 -8.64 6.10 11.93
CA ARG A 24 -10.10 6.29 11.99
C ARG A 24 -10.57 7.56 11.30
N ILE A 25 -9.75 8.60 11.28
CA ILE A 25 -10.04 9.86 10.57
C ILE A 25 -9.41 9.83 9.19
N ALA A 26 -8.16 9.36 9.09
CA ALA A 26 -7.42 9.35 7.85
C ALA A 26 -8.10 8.49 6.77
N ASP A 27 -8.52 7.26 7.10
CA ASP A 27 -9.06 6.35 6.09
C ASP A 27 -10.40 6.86 5.53
N PRO A 28 -11.43 7.20 6.33
CA PRO A 28 -12.69 7.70 5.76
C PRO A 28 -12.55 9.04 5.03
N LEU A 29 -11.54 9.85 5.35
CA LEU A 29 -11.24 11.09 4.63
C LEU A 29 -10.58 10.80 3.28
N LEU A 30 -9.53 9.98 3.28
CA LEU A 30 -8.82 9.60 2.06
C LEU A 30 -9.74 8.85 1.09
N ALA A 31 -10.62 7.98 1.58
CA ALA A 31 -11.63 7.33 0.76
C ALA A 31 -12.56 8.35 0.08
N ARG A 32 -13.05 9.36 0.82
CA ARG A 32 -13.88 10.43 0.24
C ARG A 32 -13.14 11.27 -0.79
N LEU A 33 -11.86 11.56 -0.57
CA LEU A 33 -11.04 12.31 -1.53
C LEU A 33 -10.73 11.49 -2.79
N ALA A 34 -10.54 10.18 -2.67
CA ALA A 34 -10.35 9.29 -3.81
C ALA A 34 -11.62 9.18 -4.69
N ASP A 35 -12.80 9.27 -4.07
CA ASP A 35 -14.11 9.24 -4.74
C ASP A 35 -14.70 10.64 -4.99
N ASP A 36 -13.91 11.71 -4.83
CA ASP A 36 -14.39 13.08 -4.97
C ASP A 36 -14.90 13.33 -6.41
N PRO A 37 -16.02 14.07 -6.61
CA PRO A 37 -16.52 14.37 -7.94
C PRO A 37 -15.53 15.16 -8.82
N SER A 38 -14.64 15.97 -8.24
CA SER A 38 -13.62 16.73 -8.98
C SER A 38 -12.51 15.79 -9.49
N PRO A 39 -12.26 15.72 -10.81
CA PRO A 39 -11.14 14.95 -11.35
C PRO A 39 -9.80 15.47 -10.83
N GLU A 40 -9.66 16.78 -10.63
CA GLU A 40 -8.41 17.39 -10.13
C GLU A 40 -8.05 16.88 -8.73
N ILE A 41 -9.05 16.67 -7.86
CA ILE A 41 -8.84 16.10 -6.52
C ILE A 41 -8.41 14.63 -6.63
N ARG A 42 -9.12 13.82 -7.43
CA ARG A 42 -8.78 12.40 -7.60
C ARG A 42 -7.38 12.20 -8.19
N ASP A 43 -7.02 13.03 -9.16
CA ASP A 43 -5.70 13.01 -9.80
C ASP A 43 -4.61 13.43 -8.80
N ALA A 44 -4.86 14.46 -7.99
CA ALA A 44 -3.95 14.88 -6.94
C ALA A 44 -3.71 13.76 -5.92
N VAL A 45 -4.76 13.12 -5.43
CA VAL A 45 -4.67 11.97 -4.51
C VAL A 45 -3.83 10.86 -5.14
N THR A 46 -4.18 10.44 -6.35
CA THR A 46 -3.47 9.38 -7.09
C THR A 46 -1.98 9.67 -7.24
N ARG A 47 -1.64 10.89 -7.67
CA ARG A 47 -0.26 11.34 -7.85
C ARG A 47 0.52 11.37 -6.54
N HIS A 48 -0.04 11.94 -5.48
CA HIS A 48 0.64 12.01 -4.18
C HIS A 48 0.83 10.62 -3.56
N THR A 49 -0.17 9.75 -3.69
CA THR A 49 -0.08 8.36 -3.26
C THR A 49 0.98 7.59 -4.05
N TYR A 50 1.07 7.79 -5.35
CA TYR A 50 2.13 7.23 -6.19
C TYR A 50 3.52 7.71 -5.74
N SER A 51 3.72 9.03 -5.57
CA SER A 51 5.00 9.58 -5.12
C SER A 51 5.43 9.02 -3.77
N LEU A 52 4.50 8.89 -2.82
CA LEU A 52 4.79 8.29 -1.52
C LEU A 52 5.22 6.82 -1.64
N GLY A 53 4.54 6.05 -2.49
CA GLY A 53 4.95 4.69 -2.81
C GLY A 53 6.37 4.65 -3.36
N GLN A 54 6.68 5.52 -4.31
CA GLN A 54 8.01 5.60 -4.93
C GLN A 54 9.11 5.91 -3.92
N GLU A 55 8.90 6.89 -3.04
CA GLU A 55 9.84 7.22 -1.96
C GLU A 55 10.08 6.04 -1.03
N HIS A 56 9.01 5.34 -0.62
CA HIS A 56 9.12 4.15 0.21
C HIS A 56 9.86 3.01 -0.50
N GLY A 57 9.57 2.79 -1.78
CA GLY A 57 10.20 1.76 -2.59
C GLY A 57 11.70 1.98 -2.74
N ALA A 58 12.10 3.22 -3.02
CA ALA A 58 13.51 3.61 -3.07
C ALA A 58 14.19 3.39 -1.71
N GLY A 59 13.56 3.83 -0.62
CA GLY A 59 14.09 3.63 0.73
C GLY A 59 14.21 2.14 1.13
N PHE A 60 13.28 1.28 0.70
CA PHE A 60 13.40 -0.17 0.90
C PHE A 60 14.59 -0.75 0.13
N ARG A 61 14.76 -0.34 -1.13
CA ARG A 61 15.88 -0.81 -1.97
C ARG A 61 17.23 -0.49 -1.33
N GLU A 62 17.40 0.72 -0.79
CA GLU A 62 18.62 1.13 -0.09
C GLU A 62 18.90 0.31 1.16
N ARG A 63 17.85 -0.03 1.93
CA ARG A 63 17.99 -0.71 3.23
C ARG A 63 18.23 -2.19 3.12
N VAL A 64 17.56 -2.86 2.18
CA VAL A 64 17.54 -4.33 2.17
C VAL A 64 18.77 -4.90 1.46
N GLN A 65 19.45 -4.13 0.59
CA GLN A 65 20.60 -4.59 -0.22
C GLN A 65 20.40 -6.01 -0.78
N ALA A 66 19.15 -6.38 -1.12
CA ALA A 66 18.82 -7.74 -1.50
C ALA A 66 19.37 -8.05 -2.88
N GLU A 67 19.98 -9.23 -3.01
CA GLU A 67 20.32 -9.82 -4.31
C GLU A 67 19.06 -10.08 -5.15
N ASP A 68 17.90 -10.28 -4.51
CA ASP A 68 16.60 -10.50 -5.16
C ASP A 68 15.51 -9.54 -4.66
N VAL A 69 15.39 -8.39 -5.32
CA VAL A 69 14.35 -7.39 -5.05
C VAL A 69 12.93 -7.92 -5.28
N LEU A 70 12.74 -8.90 -6.17
CA LEU A 70 11.40 -9.45 -6.42
C LEU A 70 10.87 -10.22 -5.22
N THR A 71 11.72 -10.89 -4.43
CA THR A 71 11.27 -11.55 -3.19
C THR A 71 10.69 -10.54 -2.18
N ILE A 72 11.20 -9.30 -2.15
CA ILE A 72 10.65 -8.22 -1.31
C ILE A 72 9.26 -7.82 -1.83
N VAL A 73 9.15 -7.65 -3.15
CA VAL A 73 7.88 -7.32 -3.81
C VAL A 73 6.84 -8.39 -3.51
N GLU A 74 7.18 -9.67 -3.66
CA GLU A 74 6.30 -10.79 -3.33
C GLU A 74 5.86 -10.77 -1.87
N SER A 75 6.79 -10.55 -0.94
CA SER A 75 6.47 -10.45 0.49
C SER A 75 5.45 -9.35 0.77
N PHE A 76 5.56 -8.21 0.09
CA PHE A 76 4.58 -7.14 0.18
C PHE A 76 3.23 -7.56 -0.40
N LEU A 77 3.20 -8.09 -1.62
CA LEU A 77 1.97 -8.52 -2.31
C LEU A 77 1.20 -9.58 -1.52
N ILE A 78 1.91 -10.57 -0.96
CA ILE A 78 1.33 -11.58 -0.06
C ILE A 78 0.70 -10.93 1.17
N THR A 79 1.42 -9.99 1.80
CA THR A 79 0.94 -9.28 3.00
C THR A 79 -0.35 -8.53 2.73
N ILE A 80 -0.49 -7.94 1.53
CA ILE A 80 -1.66 -7.15 1.16
C ILE A 80 -2.74 -7.95 0.39
N GLY A 81 -2.53 -9.25 0.21
CA GLY A 81 -3.48 -10.13 -0.47
C GLY A 81 -3.64 -9.88 -1.96
N VAL A 82 -2.65 -9.28 -2.63
CA VAL A 82 -2.70 -8.98 -4.07
C VAL A 82 -2.19 -10.19 -4.87
N PRO A 83 -2.99 -10.76 -5.78
CA PRO A 83 -2.56 -11.88 -6.61
C PRO A 83 -1.45 -11.47 -7.59
N TYR A 84 -0.49 -12.37 -7.80
CA TYR A 84 0.62 -12.16 -8.72
C TYR A 84 1.13 -13.48 -9.31
N ASP A 85 1.85 -13.38 -10.43
CA ASP A 85 2.61 -14.46 -11.08
C ASP A 85 4.05 -14.00 -11.32
N ARG A 86 5.03 -14.79 -10.89
CA ARG A 86 6.46 -14.49 -11.05
C ARG A 86 7.09 -15.46 -12.04
N LYS A 87 7.85 -14.94 -13.01
CA LYS A 87 8.62 -15.74 -13.97
C LYS A 87 10.11 -15.48 -13.77
N GLY A 88 10.76 -16.35 -13.00
CA GLY A 88 12.19 -16.25 -12.69
C GLY A 88 12.55 -14.93 -12.00
N THR A 89 13.67 -14.34 -12.37
CA THR A 89 14.17 -13.08 -11.79
C THR A 89 13.91 -11.85 -12.66
N THR A 90 13.25 -12.02 -13.80
CA THR A 90 13.14 -10.97 -14.83
C THR A 90 11.72 -10.48 -15.07
N GLN A 91 10.71 -11.14 -14.51
CA GLN A 91 9.32 -10.74 -14.71
C GLN A 91 8.43 -11.03 -13.50
N ILE A 92 7.54 -10.08 -13.20
CA ILE A 92 6.41 -10.27 -12.30
C ILE A 92 5.16 -9.65 -12.91
N THR A 93 4.04 -10.35 -12.82
CA THR A 93 2.73 -9.90 -13.29
C THR A 93 1.81 -9.79 -12.09
N ILE A 94 1.13 -8.66 -11.95
CA ILE A 94 0.33 -8.34 -10.76
C ILE A 94 -1.09 -8.05 -11.23
N ARG A 95 -2.08 -8.69 -10.61
CA ARG A 95 -3.49 -8.41 -10.89
C ARG A 95 -3.90 -7.12 -10.21
N THR A 96 -4.57 -6.24 -10.94
CA THR A 96 -5.09 -4.96 -10.44
C THR A 96 -6.55 -5.02 -10.01
N ASP A 97 -7.26 -6.09 -10.35
CA ASP A 97 -8.64 -6.35 -9.93
C ASP A 97 -8.73 -7.02 -8.55
N PHE A 98 -7.85 -6.59 -7.64
CA PHE A 98 -7.79 -7.13 -6.28
C PHE A 98 -8.81 -6.48 -5.37
N THR A 99 -9.29 -7.25 -4.39
CA THR A 99 -10.12 -6.75 -3.30
C THR A 99 -9.26 -6.52 -2.08
N ILE A 100 -9.53 -5.41 -1.38
CA ILE A 100 -8.86 -5.10 -0.13
C ILE A 100 -9.75 -5.61 1.02
N PRO A 101 -9.21 -6.41 1.96
CA PRO A 101 -9.93 -6.78 3.18
C PRO A 101 -10.39 -5.53 3.95
N ALA A 102 -11.57 -5.60 4.58
CA ALA A 102 -12.17 -4.44 5.26
C ALA A 102 -11.34 -3.89 6.44
N ASP A 103 -10.41 -4.70 6.97
CA ASP A 103 -9.50 -4.41 8.07
C ASP A 103 -8.08 -4.05 7.61
N HIS A 104 -7.84 -3.93 6.31
CA HIS A 104 -6.52 -3.69 5.75
C HIS A 104 -6.06 -2.23 5.95
N PRO A 105 -4.75 -1.97 6.16
CA PRO A 105 -4.22 -0.61 6.33
C PRO A 105 -4.26 0.28 5.08
N LEU A 106 -4.71 -0.24 3.94
CA LEU A 106 -4.85 0.54 2.70
C LEU A 106 -6.31 0.94 2.53
N CYS A 107 -6.50 2.21 2.19
CA CYS A 107 -7.78 2.87 2.34
C CYS A 107 -8.84 2.51 1.29
N THR A 108 -8.46 2.49 0.00
CA THR A 108 -9.34 2.15 -1.13
C THR A 108 -8.53 1.44 -2.23
N PRO A 109 -9.16 0.66 -3.13
CA PRO A 109 -8.47 0.05 -4.27
C PRO A 109 -7.70 1.05 -5.14
N VAL A 110 -8.25 2.25 -5.32
CA VAL A 110 -7.60 3.35 -6.06
C VAL A 110 -6.29 3.78 -5.38
N ILE A 111 -6.35 4.08 -4.09
CA ILE A 111 -5.16 4.49 -3.32
C ILE A 111 -4.15 3.34 -3.25
N ALA A 112 -4.60 2.12 -2.97
CA ALA A 112 -3.75 0.95 -2.93
C ALA A 112 -3.04 0.70 -4.27
N GLY A 113 -3.78 0.79 -5.38
CA GLY A 113 -3.24 0.61 -6.72
C GLY A 113 -2.23 1.70 -7.10
N ALA A 114 -2.49 2.96 -6.73
CA ALA A 114 -1.55 4.06 -6.95
C ALA A 114 -0.28 3.88 -6.12
N TYR A 115 -0.43 3.52 -4.84
CA TYR A 115 0.69 3.30 -3.92
C TYR A 115 1.55 2.13 -4.37
N LEU A 116 0.93 1.01 -4.76
CA LEU A 116 1.63 -0.17 -5.25
C LEU A 116 2.44 0.14 -6.51
N ARG A 117 1.86 0.86 -7.49
CA ARG A 117 2.58 1.29 -8.70
C ARG A 117 3.79 2.17 -8.36
N GLY A 118 3.62 3.10 -7.41
CA GLY A 118 4.72 3.92 -6.91
C GLY A 118 5.81 3.09 -6.25
N LEU A 119 5.43 2.21 -5.33
CA LEU A 119 6.32 1.31 -4.60
C LEU A 119 7.17 0.47 -5.56
N LEU A 120 6.55 -0.10 -6.57
CA LEU A 120 7.23 -0.88 -7.60
C LEU A 120 8.16 -0.02 -8.46
N ALA A 121 7.78 1.20 -8.80
CA ALA A 121 8.66 2.13 -9.52
C ALA A 121 9.91 2.51 -8.69
N GLY A 122 9.79 2.59 -7.36
CA GLY A 122 10.93 2.82 -6.46
C GLY A 122 11.81 1.58 -6.28
N LEU A 123 11.22 0.39 -6.16
CA LEU A 123 11.94 -0.87 -6.00
C LEU A 123 12.60 -1.34 -7.31
N LEU A 124 11.94 -1.13 -8.44
CA LEU A 124 12.28 -1.65 -9.77
C LEU A 124 12.43 -0.51 -10.81
N PRO A 125 13.26 0.53 -10.60
CA PRO A 125 13.25 1.72 -11.44
C PRO A 125 13.76 1.48 -12.88
N ASP A 126 14.49 0.39 -13.11
CA ASP A 126 15.00 0.01 -14.43
C ASP A 126 14.06 -0.96 -15.19
N TRP A 127 12.93 -1.33 -14.58
CA TRP A 127 11.97 -2.27 -15.13
C TRP A 127 10.90 -1.53 -15.94
N ILE A 128 10.44 -2.17 -17.01
CA ILE A 128 9.38 -1.66 -17.88
C ILE A 128 8.07 -2.24 -17.39
N SER A 129 7.06 -1.39 -17.21
CA SER A 129 5.70 -1.78 -16.87
C SER A 129 4.77 -1.68 -18.07
N GLU A 130 4.01 -2.74 -18.33
CA GLU A 130 2.94 -2.80 -19.33
C GLU A 130 1.63 -3.17 -18.64
N GLU A 131 0.57 -2.40 -18.86
CA GLU A 131 -0.75 -2.67 -18.29
C GLU A 131 -1.69 -3.19 -19.39
N THR A 132 -2.36 -4.30 -19.14
CA THR A 132 -3.32 -4.92 -20.07
C THR A 132 -4.36 -5.70 -19.26
N ASP A 133 -5.65 -5.49 -19.56
CA ASP A 133 -6.78 -6.27 -19.05
C ASP A 133 -6.72 -6.61 -17.54
N GLY A 134 -6.54 -5.59 -16.70
CA GLY A 134 -6.56 -5.78 -15.24
C GLY A 134 -5.30 -6.44 -14.68
N GLU A 135 -4.22 -6.49 -15.46
CA GLU A 135 -2.90 -6.93 -15.04
C GLU A 135 -1.85 -5.88 -15.37
N ILE A 136 -0.85 -5.75 -14.49
CA ILE A 136 0.37 -5.00 -14.77
C ILE A 136 1.53 -5.97 -14.80
N ARG A 137 2.20 -6.03 -15.93
CA ARG A 137 3.43 -6.81 -16.11
C ARG A 137 4.62 -5.89 -15.95
N TYR A 138 5.52 -6.26 -15.04
CA TYR A 138 6.83 -5.65 -14.88
C TYR A 138 7.90 -6.58 -15.44
N SER A 139 8.79 -6.06 -16.26
CA SER A 139 9.90 -6.81 -16.85
C SER A 139 11.22 -6.07 -16.70
N GLY A 140 12.24 -6.76 -16.20
CA GLY A 140 13.60 -6.25 -16.10
C GLY A 140 14.28 -6.29 -17.47
N ARG A 141 15.15 -5.32 -17.76
CA ARG A 141 16.03 -5.45 -18.93
C ARG A 141 16.91 -6.70 -18.74
N ASN A 142 16.88 -7.64 -19.69
CA ASN A 142 17.89 -8.69 -19.76
C ASN A 142 19.26 -8.02 -19.81
N LYS A 143 20.11 -8.28 -18.81
CA LYS A 143 21.54 -8.05 -18.91
C LYS A 143 22.19 -9.16 -19.72
#